data_AF-F2BXM7-F1
#
_entry.id   AF-F2BXM7-F1
#
_cell.length_a   1.000
_cell.length_b   1.000
_cell.length_c   1.000
_cell.angle_alpha   90.00
_cell.angle_beta   90.00
_cell.angle_gamma   90.00
#
_symmetry.space_group_name_H-M   'P 1'
#
loop_
_entity.id
_entity.type
_entity.pdbx_description
1 polymer ?
#
loop_
_entity_poly.entity_id
_entity_poly.type
_entity_poly.pdbx_seq_one_letter_code
_entity_poly.pdbx_strand_id
1 'polypeptide(L)'
;MNEKQNISLKESKTLMFCLAATIILIPLNAYIWTAPLVVSFVLMLIKIKKSGTELEFGTLKNIGAIFLVISAISTINSKGIIFSITNWMLLPFMYAILYVSILNFSRNTDSRKKLIYALFSVAAIVLAYGFIQYANVQDMAHDLVTQSWVDAGKFPLLSRRMYSTLENPNLFGTYLIMIIGFVSSFFLQINEKKKKILLGIFLIALLFAAALTYSRTAWISLAIMVAGLGILYDKRILILLLAIPIVAFFYHGQIAIRLMSLLSQSDTSASLRIGLWQSTIAMIQDHPFLGIGWGSYFLTYPDYNFYIQDKTVIMYHAHNMYLSIIAETGIIGGITYILLIFLHGYTSFKLYKKAKDVINKSIGLGGILVTIGILVSGIGDYTLFSRSVSGCLWAIFAIIMSAWIELKE
;
A
#
# COMPACT_ATOMS: atom_id res chain seq x y z
N MET A 1 0.49 -43.26 9.48
CA MET A 1 0.72 -42.02 8.72
C MET A 1 2.06 -42.19 7.98
N ASN A 2 2.07 -42.22 6.65
CA ASN A 2 3.26 -42.55 5.86
C ASN A 2 4.32 -41.42 5.89
N GLU A 3 5.60 -41.78 5.82
CA GLU A 3 6.75 -40.87 5.85
C GLU A 3 6.68 -39.76 4.79
N LYS A 4 6.20 -40.09 3.58
CA LYS A 4 5.93 -39.11 2.50
C LYS A 4 4.87 -38.06 2.89
N GLN A 5 3.87 -38.44 3.68
CA GLN A 5 2.80 -37.56 4.13
C GLN A 5 3.32 -36.59 5.21
N ASN A 6 4.20 -37.07 6.10
CA ASN A 6 4.88 -36.25 7.10
C ASN A 6 5.84 -35.22 6.47
N ILE A 7 6.58 -35.60 5.43
CA ILE A 7 7.47 -34.68 4.70
C ILE A 7 6.67 -33.57 4.01
N SER A 8 5.58 -33.91 3.32
CA SER A 8 4.70 -32.93 2.66
C SER A 8 4.04 -31.94 3.64
N LEU A 9 3.65 -32.42 4.83
CA LEU A 9 3.14 -31.59 5.92
C LEU A 9 4.21 -30.64 6.47
N LYS A 10 5.44 -31.11 6.66
CA LYS A 10 6.56 -30.30 7.13
C LYS A 10 6.94 -29.20 6.13
N GLU A 11 7.07 -29.55 4.84
CA GLU A 11 7.34 -28.60 3.75
C GLU A 11 6.26 -27.50 3.69
N SER A 12 4.99 -27.86 3.83
CA SER A 12 3.87 -26.90 3.82
C SER A 12 3.90 -25.95 5.02
N LYS A 13 4.29 -26.42 6.20
CA LYS A 13 4.46 -25.58 7.39
C LYS A 13 5.63 -24.62 7.25
N THR A 14 6.78 -25.08 6.75
CA THR A 14 7.96 -24.24 6.51
C THR A 14 7.64 -23.13 5.52
N LEU A 15 6.93 -23.43 4.45
CA LEU A 15 6.58 -22.44 3.45
C LEU A 15 5.64 -21.37 4.01
N MET A 16 4.60 -21.78 4.76
CA MET A 16 3.71 -20.85 5.45
C MET A 16 4.47 -19.95 6.44
N PHE A 17 5.48 -20.50 7.14
CA PHE A 17 6.35 -19.73 8.02
C PHE A 17 7.16 -18.68 7.24
N CYS A 18 7.78 -19.06 6.12
CA CYS A 18 8.52 -18.13 5.27
C CYS A 18 7.62 -17.02 4.70
N LEU A 19 6.38 -17.33 4.31
CA LEU A 19 5.41 -16.32 3.86
C LEU A 19 4.98 -15.37 4.97
N ALA A 20 4.70 -15.90 6.17
CA ALA A 20 4.39 -15.06 7.33
C ALA A 20 5.58 -14.16 7.70
N ALA A 21 6.80 -14.69 7.69
CA ALA A 21 8.02 -13.92 7.91
C ALA A 21 8.21 -12.84 6.84
N THR A 22 7.91 -13.15 5.57
CA THR A 22 7.92 -12.17 4.48
C THR A 22 6.96 -11.02 4.78
N ILE A 23 5.68 -11.30 5.09
CA ILE A 23 4.68 -10.27 5.44
C ILE A 23 5.12 -9.42 6.63
N ILE A 24 5.72 -10.03 7.65
CA ILE A 24 6.23 -9.32 8.84
C ILE A 24 7.42 -8.42 8.48
N LEU A 25 8.29 -8.82 7.56
CA LEU A 25 9.49 -8.04 7.26
C LEU A 25 9.23 -6.88 6.30
N ILE A 26 8.20 -6.96 5.45
CA ILE A 26 7.88 -5.95 4.43
C ILE A 26 7.85 -4.51 5.00
N PRO A 27 7.05 -4.20 6.06
CA PRO A 27 6.98 -2.84 6.57
C PRO A 27 8.10 -2.51 7.57
N LEU A 28 8.89 -3.49 8.01
CA LEU A 28 10.01 -3.27 8.93
C LEU A 28 11.30 -2.87 8.22
N ASN A 29 11.52 -3.40 7.01
CA ASN A 29 12.68 -3.06 6.20
C ASN A 29 12.41 -3.29 4.72
N ALA A 30 12.77 -2.31 3.88
CA ALA A 30 12.49 -2.32 2.45
C ALA A 30 13.18 -3.45 1.64
N TYR A 31 14.19 -4.13 2.20
CA TYR A 31 15.04 -5.10 1.48
C TYR A 31 14.98 -6.51 2.07
N ILE A 32 15.02 -6.66 3.39
CA ILE A 32 15.24 -7.96 4.06
C ILE A 32 14.09 -8.95 3.81
N TRP A 33 12.87 -8.47 3.54
CA TRP A 33 11.71 -9.33 3.25
C TRP A 33 11.87 -10.19 1.97
N THR A 34 12.78 -9.81 1.06
CA THR A 34 13.02 -10.57 -0.17
C THR A 34 13.66 -11.94 0.09
N ALA A 35 14.49 -12.07 1.12
CA ALA A 35 15.18 -13.33 1.45
C ALA A 35 14.21 -14.47 1.81
N PRO A 36 13.29 -14.34 2.80
CA PRO A 36 12.32 -15.39 3.07
C PRO A 36 11.33 -15.60 1.91
N LEU A 37 11.06 -14.58 1.10
CA LEU A 37 10.22 -14.72 -0.09
C LEU A 37 10.87 -15.65 -1.11
N VAL A 38 12.14 -15.42 -1.45
CA VAL A 38 12.89 -16.26 -2.40
C VAL A 38 12.94 -17.71 -1.90
N VAL A 39 13.19 -17.93 -0.61
CA VAL A 39 13.14 -19.27 -0.01
C VAL A 39 11.75 -19.90 -0.18
N SER A 40 10.68 -19.17 0.14
CA SER A 40 9.31 -19.66 -0.01
C SER A 40 8.96 -20.00 -1.46
N PHE A 41 9.44 -19.21 -2.42
CA PHE A 41 9.21 -19.40 -3.84
C PHE A 41 9.96 -20.63 -4.37
N VAL A 42 11.23 -20.81 -4.00
CA VAL A 42 11.99 -22.01 -4.36
C VAL A 42 11.35 -23.27 -3.78
N LEU A 43 10.93 -23.24 -2.51
CA LEU A 43 10.22 -24.35 -1.88
C LEU A 43 8.87 -24.63 -2.57
N MET A 44 8.16 -23.59 -3.01
CA MET A 44 6.94 -23.74 -3.81
C MET A 44 7.22 -24.50 -5.11
N LEU A 45 8.22 -24.08 -5.88
CA LEU A 45 8.57 -24.73 -7.15
C LEU A 45 8.97 -26.19 -6.96
N ILE A 46 9.75 -26.49 -5.92
CA ILE A 46 10.13 -27.87 -5.56
C ILE A 46 8.88 -28.70 -5.23
N LYS A 47 7.98 -28.17 -4.40
CA LYS A 47 6.75 -28.87 -4.01
C LYS A 47 5.89 -29.17 -5.23
N ILE A 48 5.67 -28.18 -6.09
CA ILE A 48 4.88 -28.29 -7.31
C ILE A 48 5.44 -29.33 -8.26
N LYS A 49 6.77 -29.36 -8.46
CA LYS A 49 7.45 -30.38 -9.26
C LYS A 49 7.27 -31.79 -8.67
N LYS A 50 7.24 -31.93 -7.34
CA LYS A 50 7.03 -33.23 -6.66
C LYS A 50 5.58 -33.69 -6.68
N SER A 51 4.62 -32.78 -6.49
CA SER A 51 3.19 -33.11 -6.38
C SER A 51 2.46 -33.15 -7.72
N GLY A 52 3.05 -32.61 -8.79
CA GLY A 52 2.39 -32.47 -10.10
C GLY A 52 1.20 -31.51 -10.10
N THR A 53 1.07 -30.68 -9.05
CA THR A 53 -0.04 -29.72 -8.92
C THR A 53 0.23 -28.48 -9.73
N GLU A 54 -0.74 -28.03 -10.52
CA GLU A 54 -0.60 -26.79 -11.29
C GLU A 54 -0.57 -25.54 -10.40
N LEU A 55 0.15 -24.51 -10.86
CA LEU A 55 0.19 -23.19 -10.25
C LEU A 55 -1.14 -22.46 -10.50
N GLU A 56 -1.76 -21.98 -9.43
CA GLU A 56 -2.87 -21.04 -9.52
C GLU A 56 -2.33 -19.61 -9.64
N PHE A 57 -2.84 -18.85 -10.62
CA PHE A 57 -2.42 -17.45 -10.87
C PHE A 57 -3.55 -16.44 -10.61
N GLY A 58 -4.74 -16.93 -10.26
CA GLY A 58 -5.91 -16.15 -9.93
C GLY A 58 -6.68 -15.67 -11.14
N THR A 59 -7.88 -15.15 -10.86
CA THR A 59 -8.81 -14.75 -11.93
C THR A 59 -8.36 -13.51 -12.70
N LEU A 60 -7.35 -12.78 -12.20
CA LEU A 60 -6.81 -11.57 -12.81
C LEU A 60 -5.45 -11.81 -13.51
N LYS A 61 -5.03 -13.07 -13.68
CA LYS A 61 -3.72 -13.45 -14.23
C LYS A 61 -3.40 -12.80 -15.58
N ASN A 62 -4.38 -12.69 -16.48
CA ASN A 62 -4.16 -12.13 -17.81
C ASN A 62 -3.81 -10.64 -17.75
N ILE A 63 -4.54 -9.86 -16.95
CA ILE A 63 -4.31 -8.42 -16.79
C ILE A 63 -2.99 -8.18 -16.02
N GLY A 64 -2.72 -8.99 -15.00
CA GLY A 64 -1.43 -8.97 -14.30
C GLY A 64 -0.26 -9.27 -15.24
N ALA A 65 -0.37 -10.28 -16.09
CA ALA A 65 0.65 -10.63 -17.07
C ALA A 65 0.86 -9.52 -18.11
N ILE A 66 -0.21 -8.91 -18.63
CA ILE A 66 -0.12 -7.76 -19.54
C ILE A 66 0.67 -6.62 -18.89
N PHE A 67 0.34 -6.26 -17.64
CA PHE A 67 1.06 -5.20 -16.93
C PHE A 67 2.54 -5.57 -16.73
N LEU A 68 2.84 -6.79 -16.29
CA LEU A 68 4.23 -7.24 -16.09
C LEU A 68 5.03 -7.18 -17.39
N VAL A 69 4.46 -7.64 -18.50
CA VAL A 69 5.14 -7.61 -19.81
C VAL A 69 5.36 -6.17 -20.28
N ILE A 70 4.34 -5.32 -20.23
CA ILE A 70 4.47 -3.92 -20.69
C ILE A 70 5.45 -3.14 -19.81
N SER A 71 5.37 -3.28 -18.49
CA SER A 71 6.32 -2.64 -17.58
C SER A 71 7.75 -3.19 -17.69
N ALA A 72 7.93 -4.45 -18.10
CA ALA A 72 9.25 -4.98 -18.42
C ALA A 72 9.80 -4.37 -19.72
N ILE A 73 8.98 -4.31 -20.76
CA ILE A 73 9.36 -3.73 -22.05
C ILE A 73 9.69 -2.24 -21.90
N SER A 74 8.98 -1.51 -21.03
CA SER A 74 9.26 -0.09 -20.80
C SER A 74 10.69 0.16 -20.34
N THR A 75 11.31 -0.76 -19.59
CA THR A 75 12.68 -0.61 -19.07
C THR A 75 13.73 -0.38 -20.16
N ILE A 76 13.47 -0.85 -21.39
CA ILE A 76 14.36 -0.68 -22.55
C ILE A 76 14.45 0.80 -22.96
N ASN A 77 13.39 1.58 -22.72
CA ASN A 77 13.35 3.01 -23.05
C ASN A 77 13.95 3.91 -21.95
N SER A 78 14.52 3.32 -20.89
CA SER A 78 15.13 4.08 -19.81
C SER A 78 16.50 4.64 -20.19
N LYS A 79 16.78 5.88 -19.75
CA LYS A 79 18.16 6.43 -19.76
C LYS A 79 19.15 5.59 -18.93
N GLY A 80 18.65 4.85 -17.94
CA GLY A 80 19.43 3.96 -17.08
C GLY A 80 18.90 2.54 -17.13
N ILE A 81 19.05 1.86 -18.27
CA ILE A 81 18.48 0.53 -18.54
C ILE A 81 18.78 -0.48 -17.42
N ILE A 82 20.05 -0.59 -16.98
CA ILE A 82 20.44 -1.54 -15.92
C ILE A 82 19.73 -1.23 -14.60
N PHE A 83 19.62 0.04 -14.24
CA PHE A 83 18.90 0.47 -13.05
C PHE A 83 17.40 0.14 -13.18
N SER A 84 16.79 0.48 -14.32
CA SER A 84 15.36 0.25 -14.56
C SER A 84 15.00 -1.24 -14.54
N ILE A 85 15.79 -2.10 -15.18
CA ILE A 85 15.63 -3.57 -15.13
C ILE A 85 15.77 -4.08 -13.70
N THR A 86 16.81 -3.65 -12.97
CA THR A 86 17.04 -4.07 -11.58
C THR A 86 15.87 -3.65 -10.69
N ASN A 87 15.38 -2.42 -10.86
CA ASN A 87 14.25 -1.90 -10.10
C ASN A 87 12.94 -2.63 -10.46
N TRP A 88 12.73 -2.97 -11.74
CA TRP A 88 11.58 -3.78 -12.18
C TRP A 88 11.61 -5.19 -11.58
N MET A 89 12.79 -5.82 -11.55
CA MET A 89 13.00 -7.13 -10.93
C MET A 89 12.70 -7.11 -9.42
N LEU A 90 13.14 -6.07 -8.71
CA LEU A 90 12.96 -5.95 -7.27
C LEU A 90 11.57 -5.44 -6.84
N LEU A 91 10.78 -4.91 -7.77
CA LEU A 91 9.45 -4.36 -7.53
C LEU A 91 8.36 -5.20 -8.24
N PRO A 92 7.82 -4.86 -9.45
CA PRO A 92 6.76 -5.64 -10.09
C PRO A 92 6.95 -7.15 -10.08
N PHE A 93 8.15 -7.63 -10.41
CA PHE A 93 8.41 -9.06 -10.50
C PHE A 93 8.42 -9.75 -9.14
N MET A 94 9.08 -9.17 -8.13
CA MET A 94 9.03 -9.67 -6.76
C MET A 94 7.61 -9.63 -6.18
N TYR A 95 6.80 -8.63 -6.52
CA TYR A 95 5.39 -8.60 -6.11
C TYR A 95 4.56 -9.68 -6.77
N ALA A 96 4.82 -10.01 -8.04
CA ALA A 96 4.19 -11.14 -8.70
C ALA A 96 4.54 -12.46 -8.02
N ILE A 97 5.82 -12.65 -7.64
CA ILE A 97 6.29 -13.80 -6.87
C ILE A 97 5.57 -13.87 -5.51
N LEU A 98 5.52 -12.76 -4.77
CA LEU A 98 4.80 -12.65 -3.50
C LEU A 98 3.32 -13.02 -3.65
N TYR A 99 2.67 -12.46 -4.67
CA TYR A 99 1.27 -12.67 -4.95
C TYR A 99 0.95 -14.14 -5.23
N VAL A 100 1.67 -14.75 -6.18
CA VAL A 100 1.48 -16.16 -6.56
C VAL A 100 1.80 -17.10 -5.39
N SER A 101 2.82 -16.78 -4.59
CA SER A 101 3.20 -17.61 -3.43
C SER A 101 2.13 -17.55 -2.35
N ILE A 102 1.58 -16.37 -2.03
CA ILE A 102 0.47 -16.27 -1.07
C ILE A 102 -0.76 -17.00 -1.62
N LEU A 103 -1.09 -16.82 -2.89
CA LEU A 103 -2.27 -17.41 -3.52
C LEU A 103 -2.28 -18.94 -3.43
N ASN A 104 -1.14 -19.57 -3.72
CA ASN A 104 -1.04 -21.03 -3.76
C ASN A 104 -0.98 -21.67 -2.37
N PHE A 105 -0.63 -20.92 -1.32
CA PHE A 105 -0.47 -21.46 0.03
C PHE A 105 -1.47 -20.97 1.06
N SER A 106 -2.33 -20.03 0.69
CA SER A 106 -3.43 -19.55 1.54
C SER A 106 -4.82 -20.07 1.11
N ARG A 107 -4.86 -21.21 0.40
CA ARG A 107 -6.10 -21.82 -0.15
C ARG A 107 -7.18 -22.18 0.86
N ASN A 108 -6.89 -22.23 2.16
CA ASN A 108 -7.90 -22.46 3.18
C ASN A 108 -7.97 -21.31 4.18
N THR A 109 -9.13 -21.21 4.83
CA THR A 109 -9.43 -20.15 5.80
C THR A 109 -8.39 -20.04 6.92
N ASP A 110 -7.87 -21.16 7.43
CA ASP A 110 -6.90 -21.13 8.53
C ASP A 110 -5.52 -20.62 8.12
N SER A 111 -5.10 -20.91 6.89
CA SER A 111 -3.86 -20.37 6.32
C SER A 111 -3.98 -18.87 6.09
N ARG A 112 -5.13 -18.38 5.60
CA ARG A 112 -5.40 -16.94 5.51
C ARG A 112 -5.37 -16.27 6.87
N LYS A 113 -6.00 -16.85 7.90
CA LYS A 113 -5.94 -16.31 9.27
C LYS A 113 -4.51 -16.11 9.75
N LYS A 114 -3.60 -17.05 9.49
CA LYS A 114 -2.18 -16.91 9.87
C LYS A 114 -1.52 -15.72 9.19
N LEU A 115 -1.75 -15.51 7.90
CA LEU A 115 -1.20 -14.36 7.16
C LEU A 115 -1.81 -13.04 7.64
N ILE A 116 -3.12 -13.03 7.95
CA ILE A 116 -3.82 -11.86 8.51
C ILE A 116 -3.29 -11.52 9.90
N TYR A 117 -3.06 -12.52 10.76
CA TYR A 117 -2.43 -12.30 12.05
C TYR A 117 -1.00 -11.80 11.90
N ALA A 118 -0.21 -12.34 10.96
CA ALA A 118 1.12 -11.81 10.67
C ALA A 118 1.06 -10.33 10.27
N LEU A 119 0.12 -9.96 9.40
CA LEU A 119 -0.12 -8.57 8.98
C LEU A 119 -0.52 -7.66 10.15
N PHE A 120 -1.41 -8.09 11.03
CA PHE A 120 -1.85 -7.30 12.18
C PHE A 120 -0.78 -7.21 13.27
N SER A 121 -0.06 -8.29 13.53
CA SER A 121 1.05 -8.32 14.48
C SER A 121 2.16 -7.38 14.06
N VAL A 122 2.58 -7.41 12.78
CA VAL A 122 3.60 -6.46 12.32
C VAL A 122 3.09 -5.03 12.33
N ALA A 123 1.83 -4.78 11.98
CA ALA A 123 1.26 -3.44 12.06
C ALA A 123 1.24 -2.91 13.49
N ALA A 124 1.01 -3.75 14.51
CA ALA A 124 1.14 -3.36 15.91
C ALA A 124 2.60 -3.02 16.29
N ILE A 125 3.60 -3.75 15.76
CA ILE A 125 5.02 -3.45 15.99
C ILE A 125 5.41 -2.12 15.35
N VAL A 126 5.04 -1.91 14.08
CA VAL A 126 5.28 -0.65 13.35
C VAL A 126 4.60 0.51 14.07
N LEU A 127 3.39 0.30 14.59
CA LEU A 127 2.66 1.31 15.35
C LEU A 127 3.36 1.65 16.67
N ALA A 128 3.78 0.64 17.43
CA ALA A 128 4.49 0.82 18.69
C ALA A 128 5.83 1.55 18.48
N TYR A 129 6.63 1.13 17.50
CA TYR A 129 7.88 1.80 17.15
C TYR A 129 7.63 3.26 16.76
N GLY A 130 6.60 3.54 15.97
CA GLY A 130 6.27 4.89 15.56
C GLY A 130 5.84 5.78 16.75
N PHE A 131 5.17 5.25 17.78
CA PHE A 131 4.84 6.02 18.98
C PHE A 131 6.09 6.29 19.83
N ILE A 132 7.00 5.33 19.95
CA ILE A 132 8.30 5.50 20.62
C ILE A 132 9.11 6.58 19.90
N GLN A 133 9.22 6.47 18.57
CA GLN A 133 9.86 7.48 17.72
C GLN A 133 9.24 8.85 17.95
N TYR A 134 7.91 8.95 17.89
CA TYR A 134 7.22 10.23 18.05
C TYR A 134 7.40 10.84 19.44
N ALA A 135 7.54 10.02 20.50
CA ALA A 135 7.76 10.47 21.86
C ALA A 135 9.17 11.02 22.10
N ASN A 136 10.20 10.48 21.42
CA ASN A 136 11.58 10.96 21.51
C ASN A 136 11.79 12.24 20.68
N VAL A 137 11.35 13.37 21.23
CA VAL A 137 11.41 14.69 20.59
C VAL A 137 12.84 15.09 20.21
N GLN A 138 13.82 14.83 21.07
CA GLN A 138 15.21 15.22 20.85
C GLN A 138 15.79 14.49 19.64
N ASP A 139 15.62 13.17 19.58
CA ASP A 139 16.10 12.36 18.44
C ASP A 139 15.42 12.79 17.13
N MET A 140 14.10 13.02 17.15
CA MET A 140 13.39 13.51 15.97
C MET A 140 13.81 14.92 15.55
N ALA A 141 14.19 15.79 16.49
CA ALA A 141 14.65 17.13 16.20
C ALA A 141 16.06 17.13 15.58
N HIS A 142 16.91 16.16 15.95
CA HIS A 142 18.26 16.00 15.40
C HIS A 142 18.28 15.21 14.07
N ASP A 143 17.22 14.44 13.79
CA ASP A 143 17.08 13.69 12.56
C ASP A 143 16.82 14.61 11.35
N LEU A 144 17.83 14.73 10.48
CA LEU A 144 17.77 15.50 9.24
C LEU A 144 16.63 15.04 8.31
N VAL A 145 16.29 13.75 8.32
CA VAL A 145 15.16 13.22 7.55
C VAL A 145 13.87 13.85 8.06
N THR A 146 13.68 13.90 9.38
CA THR A 146 12.50 14.54 10.00
C THR A 146 12.40 16.02 9.63
N GLN A 147 13.50 16.77 9.68
CA GLN A 147 13.51 18.19 9.34
C GLN A 147 13.12 18.46 7.88
N SER A 148 13.50 17.58 6.94
CA SER A 148 13.18 17.73 5.52
C SER A 148 11.67 17.65 5.19
N TRP A 149 10.86 17.01 6.04
CA TRP A 149 9.42 16.81 5.82
C TRP A 149 8.53 17.86 6.50
N VAL A 150 9.15 18.81 7.19
CA VAL A 150 8.51 19.85 7.98
C VAL A 150 8.94 21.22 7.45
N ASP A 151 8.00 21.94 6.84
CA ASP A 151 8.23 23.31 6.40
C ASP A 151 8.01 24.26 7.59
N ALA A 152 9.07 24.49 8.36
CA ALA A 152 9.04 25.33 9.56
C ALA A 152 8.73 26.81 9.24
N GLY A 153 9.07 27.29 8.04
CA GLY A 153 8.76 28.65 7.61
C GLY A 153 7.27 28.86 7.39
N LYS A 154 6.59 27.86 6.83
CA LYS A 154 5.15 27.92 6.55
C LYS A 154 4.26 27.41 7.68
N PHE A 155 4.72 26.41 8.40
CA PHE A 155 3.99 25.77 9.50
C PHE A 155 4.86 25.78 10.76
N PRO A 156 5.12 26.95 11.37
CA PRO A 156 6.05 27.06 12.51
C PRO A 156 5.61 26.25 13.73
N LEU A 157 4.30 25.95 13.82
CA LEU A 157 3.75 25.11 14.88
C LEU A 157 3.90 23.61 14.59
N LEU A 158 4.14 23.19 13.34
CA LEU A 158 4.40 21.79 13.02
C LEU A 158 5.90 21.54 13.16
N SER A 159 6.30 20.78 14.17
CA SER A 159 7.71 20.48 14.45
C SER A 159 8.11 19.03 14.18
N ARG A 160 7.14 18.11 14.09
CA ARG A 160 7.38 16.68 13.89
C ARG A 160 6.22 16.00 13.16
N ARG A 161 6.53 14.92 12.42
CA ARG A 161 5.55 14.08 11.73
C ARG A 161 5.92 12.63 11.96
N MET A 162 4.95 11.81 12.37
CA MET A 162 5.18 10.38 12.61
C MET A 162 5.40 9.64 11.29
N TYR A 163 6.46 8.84 11.19
CA TYR A 163 6.79 8.07 9.98
C TYR A 163 7.20 6.61 10.24
N SER A 164 7.51 6.25 11.49
CA SER A 164 7.86 4.89 11.91
C SER A 164 8.98 4.28 11.05
N THR A 165 8.96 2.97 10.80
CA THR A 165 9.92 2.23 9.97
C THR A 165 9.80 2.52 8.47
N LEU A 166 8.83 3.35 8.05
CA LEU A 166 8.56 3.64 6.64
C LEU A 166 9.32 4.89 6.15
N GLU A 167 10.11 5.54 7.01
CA GLU A 167 11.05 6.64 6.73
C GLU A 167 10.41 7.94 6.16
N ASN A 168 9.13 7.90 5.78
CA ASN A 168 8.40 9.02 5.24
C ASN A 168 6.94 9.02 5.77
N PRO A 169 6.42 10.17 6.24
CA PRO A 169 5.09 10.25 6.85
C PRO A 169 3.94 10.01 5.86
N ASN A 170 4.12 10.25 4.56
CA ASN A 170 3.10 9.93 3.55
C ASN A 170 3.08 8.43 3.22
N LEU A 171 4.26 7.79 3.18
CA LEU A 171 4.36 6.33 3.07
C LEU A 171 3.69 5.65 4.27
N PHE A 172 4.02 6.09 5.48
CA PHE A 172 3.39 5.60 6.70
C PHE A 172 1.89 5.88 6.73
N GLY A 173 1.46 7.08 6.31
CA GLY A 173 0.05 7.42 6.17
C GLY A 173 -0.70 6.45 5.25
N THR A 174 -0.18 6.18 4.05
CA THR A 174 -0.80 5.21 3.12
C THR A 174 -0.84 3.80 3.71
N TYR A 175 0.25 3.36 4.35
CA TYR A 175 0.31 2.09 5.06
C TYR A 175 -0.79 1.99 6.12
N LEU A 176 -0.93 3.00 6.98
CA LEU A 176 -1.97 3.06 8.00
C LEU A 176 -3.37 3.01 7.39
N ILE A 177 -3.63 3.71 6.29
CA ILE A 177 -4.93 3.66 5.59
C ILE A 177 -5.26 2.22 5.16
N MET A 178 -4.30 1.48 4.58
CA MET A 178 -4.54 0.08 4.22
C MET A 178 -4.86 -0.78 5.45
N ILE A 179 -4.08 -0.65 6.52
CA ILE A 179 -4.29 -1.43 7.75
C ILE A 179 -5.61 -1.05 8.42
N ILE A 180 -5.96 0.24 8.49
CA ILE A 180 -7.24 0.73 9.04
C ILE A 180 -8.42 0.14 8.27
N GLY A 181 -8.37 0.18 6.93
CA GLY A 181 -9.41 -0.42 6.09
C GLY A 181 -9.59 -1.91 6.36
N PHE A 182 -8.48 -2.63 6.53
CA PHE A 182 -8.53 -4.06 6.81
C PHE A 182 -8.97 -4.36 8.25
N VAL A 183 -8.41 -3.70 9.27
CA VAL A 183 -8.77 -3.91 10.69
C VAL A 183 -10.23 -3.52 10.97
N SER A 184 -10.70 -2.41 10.41
CA SER A 184 -12.08 -1.96 10.59
C SER A 184 -13.10 -2.99 10.06
N SER A 185 -12.80 -3.67 8.95
CA SER A 185 -13.68 -4.70 8.41
C SER A 185 -13.81 -5.93 9.33
N PHE A 186 -12.75 -6.30 10.04
CA PHE A 186 -12.79 -7.36 11.06
C PHE A 186 -13.49 -6.90 12.33
N PHE A 187 -13.22 -5.67 12.78
CA PHE A 187 -13.87 -5.07 13.95
C PHE A 187 -15.40 -5.05 13.83
N LEU A 188 -15.92 -4.74 12.63
CA LEU A 188 -17.36 -4.65 12.38
C LEU A 188 -18.06 -6.01 12.35
N GLN A 189 -17.40 -7.05 11.86
CA GLN A 189 -18.05 -8.34 11.61
C GLN A 189 -17.79 -9.39 12.72
N ILE A 190 -16.71 -9.24 13.50
CA ILE A 190 -16.43 -10.15 14.62
C ILE A 190 -17.37 -9.83 15.78
N ASN A 191 -18.05 -10.87 16.27
CA ASN A 191 -18.96 -10.79 17.42
C ASN A 191 -18.30 -11.18 18.76
N GLU A 192 -17.13 -11.82 18.72
CA GLU A 192 -16.42 -12.21 19.93
C GLU A 192 -15.92 -10.98 20.70
N LYS A 193 -16.48 -10.75 21.90
CA LYS A 193 -16.26 -9.53 22.71
C LYS A 193 -14.78 -9.21 22.91
N LYS A 194 -13.96 -10.19 23.30
CA LYS A 194 -12.52 -9.99 23.55
C LYS A 194 -11.80 -9.50 22.30
N LYS A 195 -11.98 -10.20 21.17
CA LYS A 195 -11.38 -9.81 19.88
C LYS A 195 -11.86 -8.43 19.41
N LYS A 196 -13.16 -8.14 19.59
CA LYS A 196 -13.73 -6.85 19.21
C LYS A 196 -13.12 -5.70 20.01
N ILE A 197 -12.93 -5.86 21.32
CA ILE A 197 -12.26 -4.87 22.17
C ILE A 197 -10.80 -4.67 21.71
N LEU A 198 -10.05 -5.76 21.51
CA LEU A 198 -8.65 -5.67 21.05
C LEU A 198 -8.53 -4.97 19.69
N LEU A 199 -9.39 -5.32 18.73
CA LEU A 199 -9.43 -4.66 17.43
C LEU A 199 -9.85 -3.19 17.54
N GLY A 200 -10.76 -2.85 18.45
CA GLY A 200 -11.17 -1.48 18.71
C GLY A 200 -10.04 -0.62 19.26
N ILE A 201 -9.31 -1.11 20.26
CA ILE A 201 -8.13 -0.43 20.82
C ILE A 201 -7.07 -0.25 19.72
N PHE A 202 -6.80 -1.30 18.96
CA PHE A 202 -5.84 -1.25 17.87
C PHE A 202 -6.25 -0.25 16.79
N LEU A 203 -7.53 -0.22 16.40
CA LEU A 203 -8.06 0.73 15.43
C LEU A 203 -7.94 2.18 15.91
N ILE A 204 -8.23 2.46 17.18
CA ILE A 204 -8.06 3.80 17.78
C ILE A 204 -6.58 4.22 17.70
N ALA A 205 -5.66 3.32 18.06
CA ALA A 205 -4.24 3.62 18.00
C ALA A 205 -3.76 3.87 16.56
N LEU A 206 -4.25 3.10 15.57
CA LEU A 206 -3.98 3.33 14.15
C LEU A 206 -4.52 4.68 13.65
N LEU A 207 -5.76 5.03 14.01
CA LEU A 207 -6.38 6.32 13.67
C LEU A 207 -5.61 7.49 14.29
N PHE A 208 -5.16 7.34 15.53
CA PHE A 208 -4.36 8.35 16.19
C PHE A 208 -3.00 8.53 15.51
N ALA A 209 -2.31 7.44 15.16
CA ALA A 209 -1.08 7.51 14.37
C ALA A 209 -1.31 8.16 12.99
N ALA A 210 -2.43 7.86 12.33
CA ALA A 210 -2.78 8.48 11.04
C ALA A 210 -2.94 10.01 11.18
N ALA A 211 -3.50 10.48 12.29
CA ALA A 211 -3.55 11.91 12.62
C ALA A 211 -2.12 12.49 12.81
N LEU A 212 -1.25 11.80 13.55
CA LEU A 212 0.13 12.26 13.81
C LEU A 212 1.07 12.24 12.59
N THR A 213 0.67 11.62 11.47
CA THR A 213 1.42 11.73 10.21
C THR A 213 1.31 13.13 9.57
N TYR A 214 0.25 13.88 9.93
CA TYR A 214 -0.14 15.13 9.28
C TYR A 214 -0.22 15.05 7.75
N SER A 215 -0.45 13.84 7.21
CA SER A 215 -0.57 13.61 5.78
C SER A 215 -1.99 13.91 5.32
N ARG A 216 -2.15 15.03 4.61
CA ARG A 216 -3.43 15.47 4.01
C ARG A 216 -4.06 14.41 3.13
N THR A 217 -3.24 13.79 2.29
CA THR A 217 -3.65 12.71 1.38
C THR A 217 -4.19 11.51 2.17
N ALA A 218 -3.56 11.15 3.30
CA ALA A 218 -4.07 10.08 4.17
C ALA A 218 -5.41 10.46 4.83
N TRP A 219 -5.56 11.70 5.31
CA TRP A 219 -6.81 12.16 5.93
C TRP A 219 -7.98 12.21 4.94
N ILE A 220 -7.76 12.69 3.71
CA ILE A 220 -8.77 12.64 2.65
C ILE A 220 -9.12 11.19 2.34
N SER A 221 -8.11 10.32 2.21
CA SER A 221 -8.34 8.89 1.95
C SER A 221 -9.15 8.23 3.06
N LEU A 222 -8.90 8.58 4.32
CA LEU A 222 -9.67 8.12 5.47
C LEU A 222 -11.12 8.61 5.42
N ALA A 223 -11.35 9.89 5.09
CA ALA A 223 -12.70 10.45 4.97
C ALA A 223 -13.51 9.75 3.86
N ILE A 224 -12.91 9.54 2.68
CA ILE A 224 -13.56 8.80 1.58
C ILE A 224 -13.77 7.33 1.94
N MET A 225 -12.84 6.72 2.68
CA MET A 225 -13.01 5.36 3.20
C MET A 225 -14.19 5.26 4.19
N VAL A 226 -14.33 6.21 5.12
CA VAL A 226 -15.47 6.30 6.05
C VAL A 226 -16.78 6.49 5.28
N ALA A 227 -16.78 7.33 4.23
CA ALA A 227 -17.93 7.50 3.35
C ALA A 227 -18.30 6.19 2.63
N GLY A 228 -17.31 5.51 2.05
CA GLY A 228 -17.49 4.20 1.41
C GLY A 228 -18.03 3.14 2.38
N LEU A 229 -17.51 3.12 3.61
CA LEU A 229 -18.00 2.25 4.68
C LEU A 229 -19.44 2.58 5.07
N GLY A 230 -19.78 3.87 5.19
CA GLY A 230 -21.14 4.31 5.49
C GLY A 230 -22.16 3.94 4.41
N ILE A 231 -21.76 3.98 3.15
CA ILE A 231 -22.61 3.58 2.01
C ILE A 231 -22.78 2.05 1.94
N LEU A 232 -21.70 1.30 2.18
CA LEU A 232 -21.67 -0.16 1.96
C LEU A 232 -22.09 -1.00 3.17
N TYR A 233 -21.97 -0.46 4.39
CA TYR A 233 -22.20 -1.18 5.64
C TYR A 233 -23.35 -0.58 6.45
N ASP A 234 -23.22 0.66 6.95
CA ASP A 234 -24.26 1.34 7.74
C ASP A 234 -24.14 2.87 7.59
N LYS A 235 -25.21 3.51 7.09
CA LYS A 235 -25.26 4.97 6.86
C LYS A 235 -24.98 5.79 8.13
N ARG A 236 -25.21 5.24 9.31
CA ARG A 236 -24.91 5.90 10.59
C ARG A 236 -23.42 6.19 10.76
N ILE A 237 -22.54 5.41 10.13
CA ILE A 237 -21.08 5.64 10.15
C ILE A 237 -20.71 6.99 9.52
N LEU A 238 -21.53 7.53 8.62
CA LEU A 238 -21.31 8.86 8.03
C LEU A 238 -21.29 9.99 9.07
N ILE A 239 -21.87 9.78 10.26
CA ILE A 239 -21.80 10.75 11.36
C ILE A 239 -20.34 11.01 11.80
N LEU A 240 -19.44 10.04 11.60
CA LEU A 240 -18.02 10.21 11.92
C LEU A 240 -17.36 11.29 11.06
N LEU A 241 -17.91 11.63 9.89
CA LEU A 241 -17.40 12.73 9.06
C LEU A 241 -17.61 14.10 9.72
N LEU A 242 -18.55 14.22 10.67
CA LEU A 242 -18.72 15.44 11.47
C LEU A 242 -17.52 15.71 12.38
N ALA A 243 -16.67 14.71 12.65
CA ALA A 243 -15.42 14.92 13.38
C ALA A 243 -14.52 15.93 12.65
N ILE A 244 -14.57 16.02 11.31
CA ILE A 244 -13.74 16.95 10.52
C ILE A 244 -14.08 18.41 10.88
N PRO A 245 -15.31 18.92 10.69
CA PRO A 245 -15.67 20.28 11.07
C PRO A 245 -15.59 20.52 12.58
N ILE A 246 -15.90 19.53 13.42
CA ILE A 246 -15.79 19.67 14.89
C ILE A 246 -14.33 19.91 15.29
N VAL A 247 -13.39 19.09 14.80
CA VAL A 247 -11.96 19.28 15.08
C VAL A 247 -11.49 20.61 14.48
N ALA A 248 -11.87 20.94 13.25
CA ALA A 248 -11.47 22.21 12.63
C ALA A 248 -11.98 23.45 13.39
N PHE A 249 -13.15 23.38 14.03
CA PHE A 249 -13.77 24.48 14.76
C PHE A 249 -13.28 24.61 16.20
N PHE A 250 -13.16 23.49 16.93
CA PHE A 250 -12.86 23.52 18.37
C PHE A 250 -11.37 23.37 18.68
N TYR A 251 -10.60 22.69 17.83
CA TYR A 251 -9.16 22.51 18.04
C TYR A 251 -8.40 23.59 17.28
N HIS A 252 -7.46 24.27 17.95
CA HIS A 252 -6.66 25.35 17.35
C HIS A 252 -5.17 25.00 17.21
N GLY A 253 -4.83 23.71 17.34
CA GLY A 253 -3.46 23.22 17.21
C GLY A 253 -3.08 22.80 15.78
N GLN A 254 -1.97 22.07 15.65
CA GLN A 254 -1.36 21.68 14.36
C GLN A 254 -2.33 20.95 13.41
N ILE A 255 -3.22 20.12 13.95
CA ILE A 255 -4.23 19.38 13.17
C ILE A 255 -5.18 20.34 12.47
N ALA A 256 -5.68 21.37 13.17
CA ALA A 256 -6.62 22.32 12.60
C ALA A 256 -5.97 23.22 11.55
N ILE A 257 -4.72 23.67 11.78
CA ILE A 257 -3.96 24.41 10.77
C ILE A 257 -3.80 23.59 9.49
N ARG A 258 -3.47 22.29 9.63
CA ARG A 258 -3.37 21.38 8.48
C ARG A 258 -4.70 21.14 7.80
N LEU A 259 -5.81 21.02 8.54
CA LEU A 259 -7.15 20.92 7.95
C LEU A 259 -7.54 22.18 7.18
N MET A 260 -7.31 23.37 7.75
CA MET A 260 -7.60 24.64 7.07
C MET A 260 -6.75 24.82 5.81
N SER A 261 -5.52 24.31 5.81
CA SER A 261 -4.65 24.33 4.61
C SER A 261 -5.17 23.50 3.44
N LEU A 262 -6.15 22.60 3.66
CA LEU A 262 -6.84 21.89 2.58
C LEU A 262 -7.76 22.82 1.77
N LEU A 263 -8.23 23.91 2.40
CA LEU A 263 -9.19 24.86 1.84
C LEU A 263 -8.51 26.13 1.31
N SER A 264 -7.24 26.38 1.65
CA SER A 264 -6.50 27.56 1.23
C SER A 264 -5.75 27.34 -0.09
N GLN A 265 -5.93 28.24 -1.05
CA GLN A 265 -5.26 28.19 -2.36
C GLN A 265 -3.77 28.60 -2.31
N SER A 266 -3.31 29.23 -1.21
CA SER A 266 -1.93 29.70 -1.00
C SER A 266 -0.95 28.58 -0.62
N ASP A 267 -1.29 27.32 -0.90
CA ASP A 267 -0.41 26.23 -0.52
C ASP A 267 0.71 25.94 -1.55
N THR A 268 1.91 26.47 -1.30
CA THR A 268 3.19 26.13 -1.94
C THR A 268 3.36 24.65 -2.30
N SER A 269 2.93 23.71 -1.42
CA SER A 269 3.03 22.28 -1.73
C SER A 269 2.05 21.84 -2.84
N ALA A 270 0.85 22.44 -2.90
CA ALA A 270 -0.12 22.15 -3.96
C ALA A 270 0.28 22.79 -5.29
N SER A 271 0.78 24.03 -5.28
CA SER A 271 1.26 24.68 -6.51
C SER A 271 2.48 23.99 -7.11
N LEU A 272 3.43 23.53 -6.29
CA LEU A 272 4.56 22.72 -6.75
C LEU A 272 4.10 21.42 -7.43
N ARG A 273 3.08 20.74 -6.89
CA ARG A 273 2.52 19.53 -7.51
C ARG A 273 1.88 19.81 -8.86
N ILE A 274 1.17 20.92 -9.01
CA ILE A 274 0.58 21.31 -10.30
C ILE A 274 1.67 21.48 -11.36
N GLY A 275 2.77 22.16 -11.01
CA GLY A 275 3.93 22.28 -11.90
C GLY A 275 4.56 20.92 -12.24
N LEU A 276 4.76 20.06 -11.23
CA LEU A 276 5.25 18.69 -11.44
C LEU A 276 4.34 17.87 -12.37
N TRP A 277 3.03 18.03 -12.25
CA TRP A 277 2.07 17.34 -13.09
C TRP A 277 2.15 17.83 -14.53
N GLN A 278 2.32 19.13 -14.76
CA GLN A 278 2.52 19.69 -16.10
C GLN A 278 3.82 19.17 -16.74
N SER A 279 4.92 19.14 -15.98
CA SER A 279 6.18 18.50 -16.40
C SER A 279 5.99 17.02 -16.74
N THR A 280 5.22 16.29 -15.93
CA THR A 280 4.94 14.86 -16.17
C THR A 280 4.06 14.66 -17.40
N ILE A 281 3.09 15.54 -17.64
CA ILE A 281 2.24 15.47 -18.83
C ILE A 281 3.06 15.66 -20.09
N ALA A 282 3.99 16.62 -20.12
CA ALA A 282 4.92 16.78 -21.25
C ALA A 282 5.77 15.52 -21.46
N MET A 283 6.30 14.93 -20.37
CA MET A 283 7.02 13.66 -20.43
C MET A 283 6.17 12.51 -20.98
N ILE A 284 4.88 12.44 -20.64
CA ILE A 284 3.95 11.44 -21.19
C ILE A 284 3.69 11.70 -22.68
N GLN A 285 3.58 12.96 -23.11
CA GLN A 285 3.36 13.33 -24.51
C GLN A 285 4.54 12.93 -25.39
N ASP A 286 5.76 13.03 -24.88
CA ASP A 286 6.98 12.61 -25.60
C ASP A 286 7.20 11.09 -25.59
N HIS A 287 6.66 10.38 -24.58
CA HIS A 287 6.80 8.92 -24.41
C HIS A 287 5.48 8.16 -24.19
N PRO A 288 4.46 8.29 -25.06
CA PRO A 288 3.09 7.85 -24.74
C PRO A 288 2.90 6.32 -24.74
N PHE A 289 3.72 5.59 -25.50
CA PHE A 289 3.51 4.15 -25.73
C PHE A 289 4.22 3.27 -24.70
N LEU A 290 5.55 3.41 -24.60
CA LEU A 290 6.38 2.60 -23.69
C LEU A 290 6.74 3.35 -22.41
N GLY A 291 6.48 4.66 -22.33
CA GLY A 291 6.94 5.47 -21.21
C GLY A 291 8.46 5.59 -21.16
N ILE A 292 8.98 6.21 -20.11
CA ILE A 292 10.42 6.46 -19.89
C ILE A 292 11.15 5.29 -19.21
N GLY A 293 10.45 4.17 -19.00
CA GLY A 293 10.96 2.98 -18.31
C GLY A 293 10.72 2.98 -16.80
N TRP A 294 10.39 1.79 -16.28
CA TRP A 294 10.02 1.58 -14.88
C TRP A 294 11.05 2.16 -13.90
N GLY A 295 10.58 2.97 -12.95
CA GLY A 295 11.41 3.62 -11.93
C GLY A 295 12.39 4.68 -12.44
N SER A 296 12.30 5.10 -13.70
CA SER A 296 13.28 6.00 -14.32
C SER A 296 12.92 7.48 -14.22
N TYR A 297 11.85 7.81 -13.47
CA TYR A 297 11.35 9.18 -13.36
C TYR A 297 12.44 10.17 -12.96
N PHE A 298 13.24 9.89 -11.93
CA PHE A 298 14.31 10.79 -11.49
C PHE A 298 15.46 10.97 -12.50
N LEU A 299 15.66 10.01 -13.41
CA LEU A 299 16.67 10.10 -14.47
C LEU A 299 16.20 10.99 -15.62
N THR A 300 14.89 11.07 -15.83
CA THR A 300 14.28 11.74 -16.98
C THR A 300 13.71 13.11 -16.62
N TYR A 301 13.20 13.28 -15.40
CA TYR A 301 12.64 14.53 -14.89
C TYR A 301 13.53 15.77 -15.09
N PRO A 302 14.88 15.71 -14.97
CA PRO A 302 15.73 16.88 -15.22
C PRO A 302 15.52 17.56 -16.58
N ASP A 303 15.10 16.83 -17.62
CA ASP A 303 14.81 17.38 -18.94
C ASP A 303 13.48 18.14 -18.97
N TYR A 304 12.58 17.82 -18.03
CA TYR A 304 11.23 18.38 -17.90
C TYR A 304 11.09 19.29 -16.69
N ASN A 305 12.21 19.71 -16.07
CA ASN A 305 12.22 20.51 -14.85
C ASN A 305 11.88 22.00 -15.10
N PHE A 306 10.68 22.25 -15.64
CA PHE A 306 10.24 23.59 -16.06
C PHE A 306 9.96 24.53 -14.88
N TYR A 307 9.62 23.97 -13.69
CA TYR A 307 9.11 24.74 -12.56
C TYR A 307 10.07 24.84 -11.37
N ILE A 308 10.74 23.75 -10.97
CA ILE A 308 11.64 23.79 -9.80
C ILE A 308 12.96 24.47 -10.19
N GLN A 309 13.45 24.22 -11.40
CA GLN A 309 14.66 24.82 -12.00
C GLN A 309 15.96 24.71 -11.18
N ASP A 310 15.91 24.04 -10.04
CA ASP A 310 17.06 23.63 -9.24
C ASP A 310 17.44 22.18 -9.58
N LYS A 311 18.67 21.97 -10.06
CA LYS A 311 19.18 20.64 -10.43
C LYS A 311 19.62 19.81 -9.23
N THR A 312 19.77 20.41 -8.04
CA THR A 312 20.13 19.70 -6.82
C THR A 312 18.93 18.96 -6.21
N VAL A 313 17.70 19.34 -6.60
CA VAL A 313 16.46 18.71 -6.14
C VAL A 313 16.15 17.49 -7.00
N ILE A 314 16.30 16.30 -6.41
CA ILE A 314 15.99 15.02 -7.07
C ILE A 314 14.50 14.68 -6.87
N MET A 315 13.77 14.55 -7.97
CA MET A 315 12.35 14.16 -7.97
C MET A 315 12.18 12.70 -8.39
N TYR A 316 11.70 11.85 -7.49
CA TYR A 316 11.52 10.42 -7.75
C TYR A 316 10.19 10.06 -8.42
N HIS A 317 9.19 10.96 -8.36
CA HIS A 317 7.87 10.75 -8.95
C HIS A 317 7.06 12.05 -9.02
N ALA A 318 5.92 12.02 -9.70
CA ALA A 318 5.04 13.17 -9.93
C ALA A 318 4.16 13.56 -8.72
N HIS A 319 4.38 12.96 -7.55
CA HIS A 319 3.42 13.00 -6.42
C HIS A 319 1.96 12.73 -6.83
N ASN A 320 1.79 11.87 -7.84
CA ASN A 320 0.52 11.39 -8.36
C ASN A 320 0.79 10.03 -9.01
N MET A 321 0.21 8.99 -8.44
CA MET A 321 0.40 7.60 -8.88
C MET A 321 0.01 7.42 -10.34
N TYR A 322 -1.11 8.01 -10.75
CA TYR A 322 -1.64 7.86 -12.11
C TYR A 322 -0.67 8.42 -13.14
N LEU A 323 -0.23 9.66 -12.95
CA LEU A 323 0.74 10.30 -13.84
C LEU A 323 2.10 9.59 -13.81
N SER A 324 2.58 9.19 -12.63
CA SER A 324 3.89 8.53 -12.50
C SER A 324 3.92 7.18 -13.22
N ILE A 325 2.92 6.33 -13.02
CA ILE A 325 2.88 5.02 -13.69
C ILE A 325 2.71 5.18 -15.20
N ILE A 326 1.86 6.10 -15.67
CA ILE A 326 1.70 6.37 -17.11
C ILE A 326 3.01 6.88 -17.71
N ALA A 327 3.72 7.79 -17.04
CA ALA A 327 5.01 8.26 -17.51
C ALA A 327 6.03 7.12 -17.61
N GLU A 328 6.10 6.21 -16.63
CA GLU A 328 7.11 5.15 -16.58
C GLU A 328 6.81 3.93 -17.45
N THR A 329 5.54 3.67 -17.77
CA THR A 329 5.12 2.45 -18.49
C THR A 329 4.31 2.71 -19.76
N GLY A 330 4.06 3.98 -20.07
CA GLY A 330 3.16 4.41 -21.14
C GLY A 330 1.68 4.27 -20.77
N ILE A 331 0.82 4.74 -21.65
CA ILE A 331 -0.63 4.80 -21.44
C ILE A 331 -1.21 3.40 -21.21
N ILE A 332 -0.79 2.40 -21.98
CA ILE A 332 -1.31 1.02 -21.85
C ILE A 332 -0.88 0.41 -20.51
N GLY A 333 0.39 0.60 -20.11
CA GLY A 333 0.90 0.13 -18.82
C GLY A 333 0.15 0.78 -17.65
N GLY A 334 -0.04 2.10 -17.70
CA GLY A 334 -0.81 2.85 -16.71
C GLY A 334 -2.26 2.40 -16.59
N ILE A 335 -2.98 2.28 -17.71
CA ILE A 335 -4.37 1.79 -17.71
C ILE A 335 -4.44 0.40 -17.12
N THR A 336 -3.53 -0.51 -17.52
CA THR A 336 -3.55 -1.89 -17.02
C THR A 336 -3.28 -1.95 -15.51
N TYR A 337 -2.37 -1.12 -14.99
CA TYR A 337 -2.09 -1.04 -13.56
C TYR A 337 -3.30 -0.55 -12.75
N ILE A 338 -3.93 0.54 -13.19
CA ILE A 338 -5.11 1.12 -12.52
C ILE A 338 -6.28 0.13 -12.59
N LEU A 339 -6.49 -0.50 -13.75
CA LEU A 339 -7.51 -1.53 -13.93
C LEU A 339 -7.25 -2.72 -13.01
N LEU A 340 -6.00 -3.14 -12.83
CA LEU A 340 -5.64 -4.24 -11.93
C LEU A 340 -6.01 -3.92 -10.47
N ILE A 341 -5.75 -2.70 -9.99
CA ILE A 341 -6.16 -2.25 -8.65
C ILE A 341 -7.68 -2.23 -8.54
N PHE A 342 -8.37 -1.64 -9.52
CA PHE A 342 -9.84 -1.57 -9.53
C PHE A 342 -10.49 -2.96 -9.52
N LEU A 343 -9.98 -3.89 -10.32
CA LEU A 343 -10.51 -5.26 -10.40
C LEU A 343 -10.27 -6.08 -9.14
N HIS A 344 -9.21 -5.79 -8.37
CA HIS A 344 -9.07 -6.33 -7.02
C HIS A 344 -10.20 -5.82 -6.12
N GLY A 345 -10.49 -4.52 -6.10
CA GLY A 345 -11.61 -3.96 -5.35
C GLY A 345 -12.97 -4.53 -5.78
N TYR A 346 -13.18 -4.73 -7.08
CA TYR A 346 -14.39 -5.37 -7.60
C TYR A 346 -14.49 -6.84 -7.17
N THR A 347 -13.38 -7.56 -7.16
CA THR A 347 -13.31 -8.93 -6.65
C THR A 347 -13.61 -8.96 -5.14
N SER A 348 -13.07 -8.01 -4.38
CA SER A 348 -13.38 -7.82 -2.95
C SER A 348 -14.86 -7.54 -2.71
N PHE A 349 -15.51 -6.74 -3.57
CA PHE A 349 -16.94 -6.49 -3.52
C PHE A 349 -17.76 -7.76 -3.75
N LYS A 350 -17.41 -8.56 -4.77
CA LYS A 350 -18.07 -9.85 -5.00
C LYS A 350 -17.89 -10.81 -3.83
N LEU A 351 -16.68 -10.88 -3.27
CA LEU A 351 -16.38 -11.68 -2.09
C LEU A 351 -17.23 -11.24 -0.90
N TYR A 352 -17.30 -9.93 -0.62
CA TYR A 352 -18.12 -9.39 0.46
C TYR A 352 -19.61 -9.71 0.32
N LYS A 353 -20.15 -9.67 -0.92
CA LYS A 353 -21.57 -9.96 -1.18
C LYS A 353 -21.91 -11.43 -1.14
N LYS A 354 -20.99 -12.32 -1.54
CA LYS A 354 -21.24 -13.76 -1.68
C LYS A 354 -20.79 -14.59 -0.48
N ALA A 355 -19.78 -14.13 0.27
CA ALA A 355 -19.28 -14.86 1.43
C ALA A 355 -20.35 -14.97 2.53
N LYS A 356 -20.49 -16.18 3.09
CA LYS A 356 -21.40 -16.46 4.21
C LYS A 356 -20.68 -16.43 5.55
N ASP A 357 -19.41 -16.81 5.57
CA ASP A 357 -18.59 -16.79 6.78
C ASP A 357 -18.02 -15.40 7.08
N VAL A 358 -17.82 -15.13 8.37
CA VAL A 358 -17.34 -13.85 8.88
C VAL A 358 -15.96 -13.49 8.34
N ILE A 359 -15.06 -14.47 8.16
CA ILE A 359 -13.66 -14.20 7.80
C ILE A 359 -13.59 -13.73 6.34
N ASN A 360 -14.14 -14.48 5.40
CA ASN A 360 -14.11 -14.11 3.99
C ASN A 360 -14.92 -12.84 3.72
N LYS A 361 -16.02 -12.63 4.46
CA LYS A 361 -16.79 -11.38 4.39
C LYS A 361 -15.99 -10.18 4.93
N SER A 362 -15.19 -10.35 5.98
CA SER A 362 -14.24 -9.31 6.45
C SER A 362 -13.12 -9.05 5.46
N ILE A 363 -12.54 -10.10 4.86
CA ILE A 363 -11.52 -9.97 3.80
C ILE A 363 -12.08 -9.18 2.62
N GLY A 364 -13.31 -9.50 2.18
CA GLY A 364 -14.00 -8.79 1.11
C GLY A 364 -14.24 -7.32 1.43
N LEU A 365 -14.84 -7.00 2.57
CA LEU A 365 -15.06 -5.59 2.95
C LEU A 365 -13.74 -4.83 3.10
N GLY A 366 -12.74 -5.44 3.74
CA GLY A 366 -11.41 -4.85 3.93
C GLY A 366 -10.71 -4.56 2.60
N GLY A 367 -10.83 -5.46 1.62
CA GLY A 367 -10.28 -5.27 0.28
C GLY A 367 -10.91 -4.10 -0.49
N ILE A 368 -12.21 -3.87 -0.33
CA ILE A 368 -12.88 -2.68 -0.90
C ILE A 368 -12.29 -1.40 -0.27
N LEU A 369 -12.17 -1.35 1.06
CA LEU A 369 -11.67 -0.19 1.78
C LEU A 369 -10.20 0.09 1.44
N VAL A 370 -9.35 -0.93 1.41
CA VAL A 370 -7.95 -0.83 0.96
C VAL A 370 -7.88 -0.26 -0.45
N THR A 371 -8.71 -0.76 -1.37
CA THR A 371 -8.74 -0.26 -2.77
C THR A 371 -9.15 1.21 -2.83
N ILE A 372 -10.20 1.62 -2.10
CA ILE A 372 -10.62 3.03 -2.01
C ILE A 372 -9.47 3.90 -1.48
N GLY A 373 -8.83 3.47 -0.39
CA GLY A 373 -7.72 4.19 0.22
C GLY A 373 -6.54 4.39 -0.73
N ILE A 374 -6.16 3.35 -1.48
CA ILE A 374 -5.08 3.43 -2.47
C ILE A 374 -5.43 4.32 -3.67
N LEU A 375 -6.63 4.18 -4.23
CA LEU A 375 -7.05 5.00 -5.37
C LEU A 375 -7.11 6.49 -5.00
N VAL A 376 -7.65 6.81 -3.82
CA VAL A 376 -7.72 8.21 -3.36
C VAL A 376 -6.34 8.75 -3.00
N SER A 377 -5.53 7.98 -2.26
CA SER A 377 -4.17 8.42 -1.92
C SER A 377 -3.28 8.61 -3.14
N GLY A 378 -3.46 7.78 -4.17
CA GLY A 378 -2.77 7.87 -5.45
C GLY A 378 -2.99 9.17 -6.22
N ILE A 379 -4.02 9.96 -5.90
CA ILE A 379 -4.24 11.28 -6.52
C ILE A 379 -3.25 12.31 -5.96
N GLY A 380 -3.03 12.26 -4.64
CA GLY A 380 -2.24 13.25 -3.91
C GLY A 380 -0.79 12.86 -3.65
N ASP A 381 -0.42 11.60 -3.93
CA ASP A 381 0.96 11.12 -3.85
C ASP A 381 1.14 9.85 -4.71
N TYR A 382 2.39 9.43 -4.95
CA TYR A 382 2.69 8.10 -5.49
C TYR A 382 3.47 7.30 -4.44
N THR A 383 2.78 6.68 -3.49
CA THR A 383 3.43 5.95 -2.39
C THR A 383 3.76 4.50 -2.71
N LEU A 384 3.20 3.94 -3.79
CA LEU A 384 3.44 2.56 -4.23
C LEU A 384 4.79 2.35 -4.94
N PHE A 385 5.59 3.41 -5.14
CA PHE A 385 7.01 3.26 -5.48
C PHE A 385 7.81 2.63 -4.32
N SER A 386 7.32 2.78 -3.07
CA SER A 386 7.93 2.20 -1.89
C SER A 386 7.73 0.68 -1.86
N ARG A 387 8.84 -0.03 -1.61
CA ARG A 387 8.89 -1.49 -1.44
C ARG A 387 7.94 -1.98 -0.35
N SER A 388 7.96 -1.29 0.77
CA SER A 388 7.18 -1.65 1.95
C SER A 388 5.68 -1.45 1.74
N VAL A 389 5.27 -0.29 1.19
CA VAL A 389 3.84 -0.01 0.97
C VAL A 389 3.27 -0.91 -0.12
N SER A 390 3.97 -1.03 -1.25
CA SER A 390 3.51 -1.83 -2.38
C SER A 390 3.51 -3.34 -2.05
N GLY A 391 4.53 -3.84 -1.37
CA GLY A 391 4.56 -5.23 -0.88
C GLY A 391 3.37 -5.57 0.03
N CYS A 392 3.00 -4.67 0.95
CA CYS A 392 1.82 -4.86 1.80
C CYS A 392 0.53 -4.89 0.98
N LEU A 393 0.38 -3.98 0.01
CA LEU A 393 -0.80 -3.94 -0.87
C LEU A 393 -0.96 -5.27 -1.63
N TRP A 394 0.09 -5.72 -2.30
CA TRP A 394 0.04 -6.95 -3.10
C TRP A 394 -0.16 -8.20 -2.23
N ALA A 395 0.38 -8.22 -1.01
CA ALA A 395 0.08 -9.28 -0.05
C ALA A 395 -1.41 -9.32 0.35
N ILE A 396 -2.01 -8.17 0.65
CA ILE A 396 -3.45 -8.07 0.98
C ILE A 396 -4.30 -8.52 -0.21
N PHE A 397 -3.98 -8.04 -1.42
CA PHE A 397 -4.66 -8.42 -2.65
C PHE A 397 -4.55 -9.92 -2.95
N ALA A 398 -3.41 -10.54 -2.67
CA ALA A 398 -3.25 -11.99 -2.81
C ALA A 398 -4.12 -12.79 -1.81
N ILE A 399 -4.22 -12.33 -0.56
CA ILE A 399 -5.11 -12.94 0.45
C ILE A 399 -6.58 -12.87 0.01
N ILE A 400 -6.99 -11.71 -0.54
CA ILE A 400 -8.34 -11.50 -1.09
C ILE A 400 -8.60 -12.43 -2.27
N MET A 401 -7.66 -12.51 -3.22
CA MET A 401 -7.81 -13.37 -4.39
C MET A 401 -7.89 -14.83 -3.97
N SER A 402 -7.10 -15.26 -2.99
CA SER A 402 -7.17 -16.62 -2.46
C SER A 402 -8.53 -16.95 -1.85
N ALA A 403 -9.11 -16.03 -1.08
CA ALA A 403 -10.46 -16.20 -0.53
C ALA A 403 -11.54 -16.24 -1.64
N TRP A 404 -11.36 -15.48 -2.72
CA TRP A 404 -12.28 -15.47 -3.85
C TRP A 404 -12.25 -16.76 -4.68
N ILE A 405 -11.08 -17.34 -4.87
CA ILE A 405 -10.93 -18.62 -5.59
C ILE A 405 -11.58 -19.75 -4.79
N GLU A 406 -11.32 -19.85 -3.47
CA GLU A 406 -11.98 -20.86 -2.63
C GLU A 406 -13.51 -20.73 -2.63
N LEU A 407 -14.05 -19.52 -2.77
CA LEU A 407 -15.51 -19.31 -2.85
C LEU A 407 -16.12 -19.75 -4.20
N LYS A 408 -15.30 -19.87 -5.25
CA LYS A 408 -15.73 -20.28 -6.59
C LYS A 408 -15.63 -21.78 -6.82
N GLU A 409 -14.70 -22.44 -6.13
CA GLU A 409 -14.62 -23.89 -5.99
C GLU A 409 -15.82 -24.40 -5.18
#